data_AF-A0A7G1IIM9-F1
#
_entry.id   AF-A0A7G1IIM9-F1
#
_cell.length_a   1.000
_cell.length_b   1.000
_cell.length_c   1.000
_cell.angle_alpha   90.00
_cell.angle_beta   90.00
_cell.angle_gamma   90.00
#
_symmetry.space_group_name_H-M   'P 1'
#
loop_
_entity.id
_entity.type
_entity.pdbx_description
1 polymer ?
#
loop_
_entity_poly.entity_id
_entity_poly.type
_entity_poly.pdbx_seq_one_letter_code
_entity_poly.pdbx_strand_id
1 'polypeptide(L)'
;MYAGSDAGSTVRHGRIADEVEALKNIGMSPTEALGAACWDARRWLGRPGLDHGASADLLCYGEDPRHGPAVLNRPDVIILRGKPFRAKC
;
A
#
# COMPACT_ATOMS: atom_id res chain seq x y z
N MET A 1 -6.49 8.98 -10.05
CA MET A 1 -5.02 8.84 -9.94
C MET A 1 -4.74 7.61 -9.10
N TYR A 2 -3.76 6.79 -9.46
CA TYR A 2 -3.38 5.56 -8.75
C TYR A 2 -1.85 5.52 -8.61
N ALA A 3 -1.34 4.88 -7.56
CA ALA A 3 0.10 4.76 -7.37
C ALA A 3 0.69 3.65 -8.26
N GLY A 4 1.72 3.98 -9.04
CA GLY A 4 2.50 3.03 -9.84
C GLY A 4 3.96 3.45 -9.94
N SER A 5 4.89 2.61 -9.50
CA SER A 5 6.31 2.98 -9.35
C SER A 5 7.22 2.60 -10.52
N ASP A 6 6.69 1.90 -11.54
CA ASP A 6 7.48 1.33 -12.65
C ASP A 6 8.67 0.45 -12.20
N ALA A 7 8.54 -0.16 -11.01
CA ALA A 7 9.60 -0.99 -10.43
C ALA A 7 9.85 -2.27 -11.25
N GLY A 8 11.13 -2.55 -11.52
CA GLY A 8 11.57 -3.71 -12.31
C GLY A 8 12.45 -3.36 -13.52
N SER A 9 12.55 -2.08 -13.87
CA SER A 9 13.49 -1.56 -14.87
C SER A 9 14.66 -0.83 -14.18
N THR A 10 14.76 0.49 -14.34
CA THR A 10 15.70 1.36 -13.63
C THR A 10 15.28 1.61 -12.18
N VAL A 11 14.00 1.44 -11.85
CA VAL A 11 13.46 1.59 -10.50
C VAL A 11 13.54 0.25 -9.74
N ARG A 12 14.15 0.28 -8.55
CA ARG A 12 14.25 -0.88 -7.66
C ARG A 12 12.86 -1.34 -7.18
N HIS A 13 12.69 -2.64 -6.95
CA HIS A 13 11.52 -3.17 -6.27
C HIS A 13 11.34 -2.60 -4.84
N GLY A 14 10.09 -2.58 -4.36
CA GLY A 14 9.76 -2.15 -3.00
C GLY A 14 9.66 -0.63 -2.82
N ARG A 15 9.36 0.12 -3.88
CA ARG A 15 9.34 1.60 -3.87
C ARG A 15 7.94 2.21 -3.91
N ILE A 16 6.90 1.42 -3.66
CA ILE A 16 5.50 1.89 -3.77
C ILE A 16 5.17 2.99 -2.76
N ALA A 17 5.78 3.00 -1.57
CA ALA A 17 5.54 4.04 -0.58
C ALA A 17 6.06 5.41 -1.00
N ASP A 18 7.12 5.45 -1.82
CA ASP A 18 7.67 6.71 -2.33
C ASP A 18 6.73 7.34 -3.36
N GLU A 19 6.06 6.50 -4.15
CA GLU A 19 5.02 6.96 -5.08
C GLU A 19 3.80 7.50 -4.33
N VAL A 20 3.39 6.86 -3.22
CA VAL A 20 2.35 7.40 -2.34
C VAL A 20 2.74 8.77 -1.78
N GLU A 21 4.00 8.96 -1.40
CA GLU A 21 4.48 10.27 -0.96
C GLU A 21 4.52 11.30 -2.11
N ALA A 22 4.91 10.90 -3.30
CA ALA A 22 4.90 11.75 -4.49
C ALA A 22 3.47 12.25 -4.81
N LEU A 23 2.46 11.40 -4.65
CA LEU A 23 1.04 11.78 -4.81
C LEU A 23 0.59 12.85 -3.81
N LYS A 24 1.11 12.84 -2.58
CA LYS A 24 0.85 13.92 -1.61
C LYS A 24 1.47 15.24 -2.09
N ASN A 25 2.67 15.20 -2.65
CA ASN A 25 3.40 16.39 -3.12
C ASN A 25 2.71 17.09 -4.30
N ILE A 26 1.81 16.42 -5.01
CA ILE A 26 0.99 17.00 -6.07
C ILE A 26 -0.42 17.40 -5.61
N GLY A 27 -0.68 17.38 -4.30
CA GLY A 27 -1.89 17.95 -3.69
C GLY A 27 -2.94 16.94 -3.23
N MET A 28 -2.70 15.63 -3.29
CA MET A 28 -3.60 14.65 -2.68
C MET A 28 -3.47 14.69 -1.15
N SER A 29 -4.58 14.54 -0.43
CA SER A 29 -4.52 14.33 1.01
C SER A 29 -3.80 13.01 1.34
N PRO A 30 -3.24 12.86 2.56
CA PRO A 30 -2.57 11.61 2.95
C PRO A 30 -3.45 10.37 2.82
N THR A 31 -4.75 10.49 3.10
CA THR A 31 -5.71 9.39 2.97
C THR A 31 -5.99 9.06 1.51
N GLU A 32 -6.18 10.06 0.64
CA GLU A 32 -6.38 9.81 -0.80
C GLU A 32 -5.14 9.19 -1.45
N ALA A 33 -3.94 9.66 -1.10
CA ALA A 33 -2.70 9.12 -1.63
C ALA A 33 -2.48 7.65 -1.19
N LEU A 34 -2.76 7.33 0.08
CA LEU A 34 -2.73 5.94 0.54
C LEU A 34 -3.79 5.09 -0.15
N GLY A 35 -5.01 5.62 -0.31
CA GLY A 35 -6.12 4.96 -1.01
C GLY A 35 -5.80 4.61 -2.45
N ALA A 36 -5.10 5.49 -3.15
CA ALA A 36 -4.61 5.32 -4.52
C ALA A 36 -3.65 4.12 -4.68
N ALA A 37 -3.03 3.63 -3.61
CA ALA A 37 -2.24 2.40 -3.57
C ALA A 37 -2.98 1.19 -2.94
N CYS A 38 -4.17 1.41 -2.38
CA CYS A 38 -4.90 0.45 -1.55
C CYS A 38 -6.31 0.19 -2.09
N TRP A 39 -7.34 0.75 -1.44
CA TRP A 39 -8.75 0.44 -1.74
C TRP A 39 -9.22 1.03 -3.06
N ASP A 40 -8.70 2.19 -3.49
CA ASP A 40 -9.08 2.80 -4.78
C ASP A 40 -8.46 2.00 -5.93
N ALA A 41 -7.19 1.61 -5.80
CA ALA A 41 -6.52 0.73 -6.75
C ALA A 41 -7.22 -0.63 -6.88
N ARG A 42 -7.63 -1.22 -5.76
CA ARG A 42 -8.41 -2.47 -5.76
C ARG A 42 -9.71 -2.34 -6.53
N ARG A 43 -10.51 -1.30 -6.25
CA ARG A 43 -11.76 -1.06 -6.99
C ARG A 43 -11.51 -0.87 -8.47
N TRP A 44 -10.48 -0.11 -8.85
CA TRP A 44 -10.11 0.08 -10.26
C TRP A 44 -9.72 -1.23 -10.96
N LEU A 45 -9.03 -2.12 -10.25
CA LEU A 45 -8.65 -3.46 -10.73
C LEU A 45 -9.80 -4.50 -10.68
N GLY A 46 -11.02 -4.10 -10.31
CA GLY A 46 -12.15 -5.02 -10.15
C GLY A 46 -11.96 -6.03 -9.01
N ARG A 47 -11.20 -5.65 -7.96
CA ARG A 47 -10.97 -6.47 -6.76
C ARG A 47 -11.72 -5.91 -5.56
N PRO A 48 -12.22 -6.76 -4.65
CA PRO A 48 -12.88 -6.32 -3.42
C PRO A 48 -11.91 -5.58 -2.50
N GLY A 49 -12.45 -4.70 -1.66
CA GLY A 49 -11.71 -3.90 -0.69
C GLY A 49 -11.50 -4.64 0.62
N LEU A 50 -11.97 -4.04 1.72
CA LEU A 50 -12.08 -4.66 3.04
C LEU A 50 -13.54 -5.01 3.30
N ASP A 51 -13.98 -6.09 2.66
CA ASP A 51 -15.38 -6.52 2.65
C ASP A 51 -15.52 -7.91 3.29
N HIS A 52 -16.70 -8.20 3.84
CA HIS A 52 -16.99 -9.53 4.36
C HIS A 52 -16.86 -10.60 3.26
N GLY A 53 -16.13 -11.68 3.54
CA GLY A 53 -15.85 -12.75 2.57
C GLY A 53 -14.75 -12.46 1.55
N ALA A 54 -14.16 -11.26 1.55
CA ALA A 54 -13.00 -10.95 0.71
C ALA A 54 -11.72 -11.65 1.23
N SER A 55 -10.70 -11.75 0.36
CA SER A 55 -9.38 -12.26 0.76
C SER A 55 -8.79 -11.38 1.87
N ALA A 56 -8.34 -12.01 2.95
CA ALA A 56 -7.66 -11.34 4.05
C ALA A 56 -6.19 -11.03 3.68
N ASP A 57 -6.02 -10.07 2.79
CA ASP A 57 -4.74 -9.49 2.38
C ASP A 57 -4.59 -8.11 3.03
N LEU A 58 -3.85 -8.07 4.14
CA LEU A 58 -3.80 -6.94 5.08
C LEU A 58 -2.35 -6.55 5.38
N LEU A 59 -2.14 -5.25 5.56
CA LEU A 59 -0.97 -4.70 6.23
C LEU A 59 -1.45 -4.05 7.53
N CYS A 60 -0.85 -4.42 8.65
CA CYS A 60 -1.17 -3.86 9.96
C CYS A 60 -0.01 -3.01 10.44
N TYR A 61 -0.34 -1.84 10.99
CA TYR A 61 0.63 -0.88 11.51
C TYR A 61 0.19 -0.46 12.92
N GLY A 62 1.14 -0.35 13.84
CA GLY A 62 0.96 0.31 15.15
C GLY A 62 1.04 1.82 15.05
N GLU A 63 1.76 2.32 14.05
CA GLU A 63 1.83 3.74 13.68
C GLU A 63 0.96 4.03 12.46
N ASP A 64 0.44 5.26 12.32
CA ASP A 64 -0.39 5.62 11.18
C ASP A 64 0.44 5.60 9.87
N PRO A 65 0.12 4.72 8.90
CA PRO A 65 0.89 4.61 7.65
C PRO A 65 0.80 5.86 6.76
N ARG A 66 -0.07 6.83 7.08
CA ARG A 66 -0.17 8.11 6.37
C ARG A 66 0.95 9.09 6.72
N HIS A 67 1.74 8.81 7.76
CA HIS A 67 2.90 9.64 8.15
C HIS A 67 4.11 9.52 7.22
N GLY A 68 3.99 8.80 6.10
CA GLY A 68 4.96 8.81 5.01
C GLY A 68 5.76 7.51 4.87
N PRO A 69 6.77 7.49 3.98
CA PRO A 69 7.42 6.25 3.55
C PRO A 69 8.14 5.49 4.66
N ALA A 70 8.63 6.20 5.69
CA ALA A 70 9.32 5.57 6.81
C ALA A 70 8.43 4.58 7.58
N VAL A 71 7.13 4.89 7.69
CA VAL A 71 6.13 4.03 8.33
C VAL A 71 5.54 3.05 7.32
N LEU A 72 5.10 3.55 6.15
CA LEU A 72 4.40 2.74 5.15
C LEU A 72 5.26 1.57 4.59
N ASN A 73 6.58 1.71 4.55
CA ASN A 73 7.48 0.60 4.15
C ASN A 73 7.69 -0.45 5.24
N ARG A 74 7.18 -0.24 6.46
CA ARG A 74 7.47 -1.06 7.64
C ARG A 74 6.19 -1.52 8.35
N PRO A 75 5.34 -2.32 7.69
CA PRO A 75 4.21 -2.95 8.36
C PRO A 75 4.70 -3.85 9.50
N ASP A 76 4.02 -3.80 10.63
CA ASP A 76 4.29 -4.67 11.78
C ASP A 76 3.84 -6.11 11.51
N VAL A 77 2.74 -6.26 10.77
CA VAL A 77 2.21 -7.55 10.33
C VAL A 77 1.80 -7.46 8.87
N ILE A 78 2.29 -8.43 8.10
CA ILE A 78 1.83 -8.68 6.73
C ILE A 78 0.97 -9.93 6.78
N ILE A 79 -0.26 -9.88 6.27
CA ILE A 79 -1.15 -11.03 6.14
C ILE A 79 -1.48 -11.20 4.66
N LEU A 80 -1.23 -12.39 4.13
CA LEU A 80 -1.56 -12.75 2.76
C LEU A 80 -2.53 -13.93 2.79
N ARG A 81 -3.72 -13.74 2.20
CA ARG A 81 -4.80 -14.73 2.14
C ARG A 81 -5.10 -15.38 3.50
N GLY A 82 -5.17 -14.55 4.54
CA GLY A 82 -5.47 -14.99 5.91
C GLY A 82 -4.31 -15.65 6.65
N LYS A 83 -3.09 -15.64 6.10
CA LYS A 83 -1.90 -16.21 6.76
C LYS A 83 -0.86 -15.13 7.03
N PRO A 84 -0.32 -15.03 8.26
CA PRO A 84 0.81 -14.14 8.54
C PRO A 84 1.99 -14.48 7.63
N PHE A 85 2.51 -13.47 6.95
CA PHE A 85 3.69 -13.55 6.12
C PHE A 85 4.89 -13.00 6.88
N ARG A 86 5.94 -13.81 6.97
CA ARG A 86 7.26 -13.38 7.44
C ARG A 86 8.18 -13.31 6.25
N ALA A 87 8.66 -12.11 5.92
CA ALA A 87 9.77 -11.99 4.98
C ALA A 87 10.94 -12.80 5.53
N LYS A 88 11.55 -13.66 4.71
CA LYS A 88 12.82 -14.28 5.08
C LYS A 88 13.86 -13.17 5.13
N CYS A 89 14.55 -13.06 6.27
CA CYS A 89 15.72 -12.20 6.41
C CYS A 89 16.78 -12.53 5.36
#